data_AF-A0A963ZHE9-F1
#
_entry.id   AF-A0A963ZHE9-F1
#
_cell.length_a   1.000
_cell.length_b   1.000
_cell.length_c   1.000
_cell.angle_alpha   90.00
_cell.angle_beta   90.00
_cell.angle_gamma   90.00
#
_symmetry.space_group_name_H-M   'P 1'
#
loop_
_entity.id
_entity.type
_entity.pdbx_description
1 polymer ?
#
loop_
_entity_poly.entity_id
_entity_poly.type
_entity_poly.pdbx_seq_one_letter_code
_entity_poly.pdbx_strand_id
1 'polypeptide(L)'
;MITSAQLIEMNWPKGKVFGEAIAVAQEMAATGATDEQILSALKDVRTNPEAYKGEGNLFEEIAKIFIGLNARDQVPEIREVPMEAPIWGEHLIDPGAVDQLRNAMRLPVTVAGALMPDAHIGYGIPIGGVVALENAVAPYMVGVDIACRMMMSIYPKPMRQEFEKINTYDLVKRAMREETRFGIGAQFGKYDLREHEVMDDPDWNETKLLIRLKQKGAVQLGTSGTGNHFVDAGILNVSEVGAAELGIEAGEYLAIMSHSGSRGVGAKICDYYSGLARKITTLPKELRHLAWLPMDTEEGKEYWISMNLAGKFASANHHTIHQAIAKRVGERPIAQVENHHNFAWLEEHNGKEVYVHRKGATPAGEGVLGIIPGSMGHDSFIVRGKGNEKSLESASHGAGRVMSRKQAKQTLPKKERDAWLAERRIDLMGGGMDEAPQVYKDIEEVLAVQTDLVEPVARFTPRIVLMADDGKSED
;
A
#
# COMPACT_ATOMS: atom_id res chain seq x y z
N MET A 1 31.20 -12.03 -40.27
CA MET A 1 30.50 -11.07 -39.39
C MET A 1 29.22 -11.75 -38.94
N ILE A 2 29.08 -11.99 -37.64
CA ILE A 2 27.92 -12.67 -37.08
C ILE A 2 26.65 -11.84 -37.35
N THR A 3 25.65 -12.49 -37.92
CA THR A 3 24.36 -11.89 -38.28
C THR A 3 23.30 -12.19 -37.23
N SER A 4 22.27 -11.35 -37.18
CA SER A 4 21.09 -11.59 -36.33
C SER A 4 20.42 -12.94 -36.63
N ALA A 5 20.52 -13.45 -37.86
CA ALA A 5 19.98 -14.76 -38.23
C ALA A 5 20.70 -15.91 -37.50
N GLN A 6 22.03 -15.84 -37.38
CA GLN A 6 22.82 -16.86 -36.68
C GLN A 6 22.53 -16.90 -35.17
N LEU A 7 22.33 -15.75 -34.53
CA LEU A 7 21.92 -15.70 -33.12
C LEU A 7 20.52 -16.27 -32.90
N ILE A 8 19.59 -16.05 -33.84
CA ILE A 8 18.25 -16.64 -33.80
C ILE A 8 18.33 -18.17 -33.93
N GLU A 9 19.12 -18.71 -34.86
CA GLU A 9 19.34 -20.16 -35.00
C GLU A 9 19.95 -20.79 -33.74
N MET A 10 20.80 -20.03 -33.05
CA MET A 10 21.37 -20.45 -31.77
C MET A 10 20.38 -20.36 -30.60
N ASN A 11 19.10 -19.99 -30.79
CA ASN A 11 18.12 -19.75 -29.73
C ASN A 11 18.55 -18.67 -28.72
N TRP A 12 19.08 -17.54 -29.19
CA TRP A 12 19.30 -16.40 -28.31
C TRP A 12 17.97 -15.70 -27.94
N PRO A 13 17.76 -15.34 -26.66
CA PRO A 13 16.59 -14.58 -26.27
C PRO A 13 16.60 -13.22 -26.97
N LYS A 14 15.45 -12.82 -27.56
CA LYS A 14 15.29 -11.48 -28.10
C LYS A 14 15.25 -10.47 -26.94
N GLY A 15 15.92 -9.32 -27.08
CA GLY A 15 15.97 -8.28 -26.05
C GLY A 15 17.37 -7.72 -25.85
N LYS A 16 17.66 -7.14 -24.67
CA LYS A 16 18.97 -6.52 -24.36
C LYS A 16 20.14 -7.46 -24.64
N VAL A 17 20.06 -8.71 -24.17
CA VAL A 17 21.10 -9.74 -24.37
C VAL A 17 21.43 -10.01 -25.84
N PHE A 18 20.44 -9.83 -26.73
CA PHE A 18 20.64 -9.99 -28.16
C PHE A 18 21.48 -8.85 -28.76
N GLY A 19 21.27 -7.62 -28.29
CA GLY A 19 22.08 -6.46 -28.67
C GLY A 19 23.50 -6.58 -28.15
N GLU A 20 23.66 -6.96 -26.88
CA GLU A 20 24.99 -7.18 -26.27
C GLU A 20 25.77 -8.28 -27.00
N ALA A 21 25.11 -9.38 -27.39
CA ALA A 21 25.74 -10.45 -28.16
C ALA A 21 26.30 -9.96 -29.51
N ILE A 22 25.57 -9.07 -30.20
CA ILE A 22 26.02 -8.49 -31.46
C ILE A 22 27.21 -7.55 -31.22
N ALA A 23 27.16 -6.70 -30.18
CA ALA A 23 28.24 -5.78 -29.85
C ALA A 23 29.54 -6.54 -29.55
N VAL A 24 29.47 -7.56 -28.68
CA VAL A 24 30.61 -8.43 -28.35
C VAL A 24 31.13 -9.16 -29.59
N ALA A 25 30.25 -9.69 -30.45
CA ALA A 25 30.66 -10.34 -31.69
C ALA A 25 31.42 -9.40 -32.63
N GLN A 26 31.01 -8.13 -32.72
CA GLN A 26 31.69 -7.12 -33.54
C GLN A 26 33.07 -6.78 -32.98
N GLU A 27 33.20 -6.66 -31.66
CA GLU A 27 34.48 -6.38 -31.00
C GLU A 27 35.47 -7.54 -31.18
N MET A 28 35.02 -8.78 -30.99
CA MET A 28 35.83 -9.97 -31.25
C MET A 28 36.26 -10.03 -32.72
N ALA A 29 35.38 -9.74 -33.67
CA ALA A 29 35.72 -9.71 -35.09
C ALA A 29 36.77 -8.62 -35.41
N ALA A 30 36.66 -7.44 -34.78
CA ALA A 30 37.63 -6.36 -34.94
C ALA A 30 39.03 -6.71 -34.42
N THR A 31 39.11 -7.59 -33.42
CA THR A 31 40.38 -8.11 -32.88
C THR A 31 40.91 -9.35 -33.63
N GLY A 32 40.24 -9.78 -34.71
CA GLY A 32 40.69 -10.84 -35.61
C GLY A 32 40.13 -12.24 -35.30
N ALA A 33 39.13 -12.37 -34.44
CA ALA A 33 38.46 -13.65 -34.19
C ALA A 33 37.65 -14.12 -35.41
N THR A 34 37.66 -15.42 -35.68
CA THR A 34 36.84 -16.03 -36.74
C THR A 34 35.38 -16.15 -36.30
N ASP A 35 34.45 -16.21 -37.27
CA ASP A 35 33.03 -16.41 -36.98
C ASP A 35 32.79 -17.67 -36.11
N GLU A 36 33.58 -18.73 -36.29
CA GLU A 36 33.51 -19.97 -35.51
C GLU A 36 33.95 -19.77 -34.05
N GLN A 37 35.01 -19.00 -33.81
CA GLN A 37 35.47 -18.63 -32.47
C GLN A 37 34.45 -17.76 -31.74
N ILE A 38 33.84 -16.80 -32.43
CA ILE A 38 32.82 -15.91 -31.88
C ILE A 38 31.58 -16.71 -31.47
N LEU A 39 31.05 -17.55 -32.37
CA LEU A 39 29.87 -18.37 -32.07
C LEU A 39 30.12 -19.35 -30.92
N SER A 40 31.33 -19.91 -30.84
CA SER A 40 31.73 -20.79 -29.73
C SER A 40 31.75 -20.03 -28.39
N ALA A 41 32.38 -18.85 -28.34
CA ALA A 41 32.47 -18.05 -27.12
C ALA A 41 31.09 -17.55 -26.66
N LEU A 42 30.24 -17.11 -27.60
CA LEU A 42 28.86 -16.74 -27.33
C LEU A 42 28.05 -17.93 -26.78
N LYS A 43 28.23 -19.12 -27.35
CA LYS A 43 27.59 -20.33 -26.83
C LYS A 43 28.05 -20.63 -25.39
N ASP A 44 29.35 -20.48 -25.12
CA ASP A 44 29.95 -20.80 -23.83
C ASP A 44 29.50 -19.85 -22.73
N VAL A 45 29.51 -18.52 -22.96
CA VAL A 45 28.95 -17.56 -21.98
C VAL A 45 27.49 -17.83 -21.69
N ARG A 46 26.70 -18.28 -22.68
CA ARG A 46 25.30 -18.65 -22.43
C ARG A 46 25.17 -19.88 -21.54
N THR A 47 25.98 -20.91 -21.78
CA THR A 47 25.89 -22.17 -21.03
C THR A 47 26.57 -22.12 -19.67
N ASN A 48 27.65 -21.34 -19.55
CA ASN A 48 28.50 -21.22 -18.37
C ASN A 48 28.69 -19.75 -17.95
N PRO A 49 27.61 -18.97 -17.77
CA PRO A 49 27.73 -17.52 -17.55
C PRO A 49 28.50 -17.18 -16.27
N GLU A 50 28.49 -18.06 -15.26
CA GLU A 50 29.26 -17.91 -14.02
C GLU A 50 30.77 -17.73 -14.25
N ALA A 51 31.34 -18.38 -15.28
CA ALA A 51 32.77 -18.29 -15.60
C ALA A 51 33.19 -16.91 -16.14
N TYR A 52 32.22 -16.07 -16.48
CA TYR A 52 32.42 -14.76 -17.10
C TYR A 52 32.03 -13.60 -16.18
N LYS A 53 31.73 -13.88 -14.90
CA LYS A 53 31.56 -12.83 -13.88
C LYS A 53 32.93 -12.23 -13.55
N GLY A 54 33.14 -10.97 -13.88
CA GLY A 54 34.37 -10.25 -13.50
C GLY A 54 34.47 -8.91 -14.20
N GLU A 55 34.84 -7.89 -13.43
CA GLU A 55 34.99 -6.52 -13.92
C GLU A 55 36.03 -6.47 -15.03
N GLY A 56 35.63 -5.97 -16.21
CA GLY A 56 36.49 -5.89 -17.40
C GLY A 56 36.47 -7.14 -18.28
N ASN A 57 35.63 -8.12 -18.01
CA ASN A 57 35.38 -9.23 -18.94
C ASN A 57 34.47 -8.76 -20.09
N LEU A 58 34.87 -9.00 -21.34
CA LEU A 58 34.08 -8.65 -22.53
C LEU A 58 32.65 -9.22 -22.51
N PHE A 59 32.45 -10.37 -21.87
CA PHE A 59 31.17 -11.06 -21.80
C PHE A 59 30.37 -10.76 -20.53
N GLU A 60 30.85 -9.86 -19.66
CA GLU A 60 30.29 -9.63 -18.33
C GLU A 60 28.79 -9.31 -18.36
N GLU A 61 28.35 -8.41 -19.24
CA GLU A 61 26.93 -8.03 -19.34
C GLU A 61 26.05 -9.17 -19.85
N ILE A 62 26.54 -9.95 -20.83
CA ILE A 62 25.84 -11.14 -21.33
C ILE A 62 25.72 -12.18 -20.22
N ALA A 63 26.82 -12.41 -19.49
CA ALA A 63 26.88 -13.33 -18.37
C ALA A 63 25.87 -12.94 -17.29
N LYS A 64 25.89 -11.68 -16.83
CA LYS A 64 24.92 -11.15 -15.84
C LYS A 64 23.48 -11.42 -16.27
N ILE A 65 23.14 -11.23 -17.55
CA ILE A 65 21.79 -11.51 -18.05
C ILE A 65 21.45 -13.00 -17.98
N PHE A 66 22.33 -13.90 -18.44
CA PHE A 66 22.05 -15.35 -18.39
C PHE A 66 22.07 -15.93 -16.99
N ILE A 67 22.90 -15.42 -16.08
CA ILE A 67 22.83 -15.74 -14.65
C ILE A 67 21.46 -15.35 -14.09
N GLY A 68 20.98 -14.15 -14.40
CA GLY A 68 19.65 -13.70 -14.01
C GLY A 68 18.53 -14.56 -14.60
N LEU A 69 18.64 -14.99 -15.85
CA LEU A 69 17.67 -15.90 -16.48
C LEU A 69 17.69 -17.28 -15.83
N ASN A 70 18.86 -17.87 -15.60
CA ASN A 70 18.99 -19.17 -14.96
C ASN A 70 18.48 -19.16 -13.51
N ALA A 71 18.67 -18.04 -12.78
CA ALA A 71 18.14 -17.86 -11.44
C ALA A 71 16.60 -17.82 -11.40
N ARG A 72 15.94 -17.28 -12.44
CA ARG A 72 14.46 -17.25 -12.55
C ARG A 72 13.84 -18.63 -12.69
N ASP A 73 14.56 -19.59 -13.27
CA ASP A 73 14.07 -20.95 -13.51
C ASP A 73 14.27 -21.87 -12.28
N GLN A 74 15.00 -21.43 -11.25
CA GLN A 74 15.18 -22.18 -10.01
C GLN A 74 14.09 -21.83 -9.01
N VAL A 75 13.44 -22.86 -8.45
CA VAL A 75 12.52 -22.69 -7.32
C VAL A 75 13.37 -22.38 -6.09
N PRO A 76 13.17 -21.22 -5.43
CA PRO A 76 13.93 -20.88 -4.23
C PRO A 76 13.74 -21.93 -3.14
N GLU A 77 14.81 -22.22 -2.40
CA GLU A 77 14.74 -23.10 -1.24
C GLU A 77 13.92 -22.44 -0.12
N ILE A 78 12.78 -23.03 0.20
CA ILE A 78 11.85 -22.52 1.23
C ILE A 78 12.20 -23.15 2.56
N ARG A 79 12.27 -22.34 3.63
CA ARG A 79 12.52 -22.88 4.98
C ARG A 79 11.41 -23.85 5.38
N GLU A 80 11.79 -25.00 5.92
CA GLU A 80 10.84 -25.96 6.50
C GLU A 80 10.16 -25.37 7.73
N VAL A 81 10.94 -24.71 8.59
CA VAL A 81 10.48 -24.05 9.82
C VAL A 81 10.41 -22.53 9.59
N PRO A 82 9.25 -21.88 9.81
CA PRO A 82 9.14 -20.43 9.74
C PRO A 82 10.01 -19.76 10.80
N MET A 83 10.58 -18.60 10.46
CA MET A 83 11.18 -17.72 11.46
C MET A 83 10.12 -17.25 12.47
N GLU A 84 10.53 -17.05 13.72
CA GLU A 84 9.64 -16.50 14.75
C GLU A 84 9.24 -15.06 14.43
N ALA A 85 7.97 -14.72 14.70
CA ALA A 85 7.42 -13.39 14.54
C ALA A 85 6.47 -13.11 15.72
N PRO A 86 6.61 -11.98 16.44
CA PRO A 86 5.70 -11.61 17.50
C PRO A 86 4.28 -11.34 16.97
N ILE A 87 3.29 -11.73 17.76
CA ILE A 87 1.86 -11.59 17.48
C ILE A 87 1.22 -10.86 18.65
N TRP A 88 0.61 -9.70 18.38
CA TRP A 88 -0.17 -8.96 19.37
C TRP A 88 -1.63 -9.36 19.28
N GLY A 89 -2.26 -9.61 20.43
CA GLY A 89 -3.69 -9.92 20.48
C GLY A 89 -4.09 -11.21 19.75
N GLU A 90 -3.30 -12.29 19.84
CA GLU A 90 -3.55 -13.55 19.11
C GLU A 90 -4.99 -14.09 19.28
N HIS A 91 -5.61 -13.90 20.44
CA HIS A 91 -7.00 -14.29 20.72
C HIS A 91 -8.06 -13.54 19.89
N LEU A 92 -7.68 -12.41 19.26
CA LEU A 92 -8.53 -11.61 18.37
C LEU A 92 -8.37 -11.99 16.89
N ILE A 93 -7.39 -12.83 16.56
CA ILE A 93 -6.92 -13.04 15.18
C ILE A 93 -7.43 -14.39 14.64
N ASP A 94 -7.87 -14.38 13.38
CA ASP A 94 -8.19 -15.61 12.64
C ASP A 94 -6.93 -16.48 12.50
N PRO A 95 -6.95 -17.78 12.89
CA PRO A 95 -5.81 -18.68 12.73
C PRO A 95 -5.24 -18.72 11.30
N GLY A 96 -6.10 -18.56 10.28
CA GLY A 96 -5.67 -18.49 8.88
C GLY A 96 -4.79 -17.27 8.59
N ALA A 97 -4.98 -16.14 9.29
CA ALA A 97 -4.11 -14.98 9.18
C ALA A 97 -2.72 -15.27 9.78
N VAL A 98 -2.66 -15.99 10.90
CA VAL A 98 -1.40 -16.45 11.50
C VAL A 98 -0.65 -17.37 10.55
N ASP A 99 -1.35 -18.30 9.90
CA ASP A 99 -0.75 -19.20 8.91
C ASP A 99 -0.24 -18.46 7.66
N GLN A 100 -0.93 -17.39 7.22
CA GLN A 100 -0.42 -16.53 6.14
C GLN A 100 0.90 -15.85 6.51
N LEU A 101 1.02 -15.33 7.75
CA LEU A 101 2.29 -14.76 8.21
C LEU A 101 3.37 -15.84 8.28
N ARG A 102 3.08 -17.01 8.87
CA ARG A 102 4.04 -18.13 8.93
C ARG A 102 4.56 -18.52 7.54
N ASN A 103 3.69 -18.54 6.53
CA ASN A 103 4.11 -18.78 5.16
C ASN A 103 5.09 -17.74 4.62
N ALA A 104 4.90 -16.46 4.95
CA ALA A 104 5.86 -15.41 4.61
C ALA A 104 7.18 -15.59 5.36
N MET A 105 7.15 -15.96 6.64
CA MET A 105 8.35 -16.21 7.45
C MET A 105 9.19 -17.42 6.99
N ARG A 106 8.70 -18.21 6.02
CA ARG A 106 9.44 -19.31 5.39
C ARG A 106 10.24 -18.89 4.16
N LEU A 107 9.99 -17.71 3.58
CA LEU A 107 10.63 -17.29 2.35
C LEU A 107 12.11 -16.95 2.61
N PRO A 108 13.05 -17.37 1.75
CA PRO A 108 14.48 -17.17 2.00
C PRO A 108 14.88 -15.70 2.17
N VAL A 109 14.17 -14.79 1.50
CA VAL A 109 14.38 -13.34 1.56
C VAL A 109 13.82 -12.67 2.81
N THR A 110 12.95 -13.35 3.58
CA THR A 110 12.39 -12.77 4.81
C THR A 110 13.41 -12.78 5.94
N VAL A 111 13.53 -11.65 6.64
CA VAL A 111 14.48 -11.45 7.74
C VAL A 111 13.82 -11.08 9.07
N ALA A 112 12.60 -10.54 9.05
CA ALA A 112 11.79 -10.27 10.23
C ALA A 112 10.31 -10.14 9.86
N GLY A 113 9.43 -10.23 10.85
CA GLY A 113 8.00 -9.98 10.66
C GLY A 113 7.27 -9.85 11.98
N ALA A 114 6.05 -9.33 11.92
CA ALA A 114 5.17 -9.09 13.06
C ALA A 114 3.70 -9.15 12.63
N LEU A 115 2.80 -9.46 13.57
CA LEU A 115 1.36 -9.47 13.35
C LEU A 115 0.61 -8.56 14.32
N MET A 116 -0.17 -7.64 13.76
CA MET A 116 -0.94 -6.66 14.51
C MET A 116 -2.29 -7.23 14.98
N PRO A 117 -2.89 -6.69 16.05
CA PRO A 117 -4.11 -7.26 16.67
C PRO A 117 -5.38 -7.18 15.81
N ASP A 118 -5.39 -6.30 14.81
CA ASP A 118 -6.44 -6.15 13.81
C ASP A 118 -6.32 -7.16 12.65
N ALA A 119 -5.37 -8.09 12.75
CA ALA A 119 -5.06 -8.97 11.63
C ALA A 119 -6.23 -9.88 11.22
N HIS A 120 -6.33 -10.09 9.92
CA HIS A 120 -7.30 -10.96 9.27
C HIS A 120 -6.82 -11.38 7.87
N ILE A 121 -7.46 -12.41 7.32
CA ILE A 121 -7.05 -13.02 6.05
C ILE A 121 -7.04 -12.00 4.91
N GLY A 122 -5.96 -12.00 4.13
CA GLY A 122 -5.80 -11.18 2.93
C GLY A 122 -5.16 -11.95 1.76
N TYR A 123 -4.61 -11.22 0.78
CA TYR A 123 -3.79 -11.78 -0.30
C TYR A 123 -2.29 -11.64 0.01
N GLY A 124 -1.47 -12.67 -0.19
CA GLY A 124 -0.05 -12.58 0.20
C GLY A 124 0.10 -12.69 1.72
N ILE A 125 0.58 -11.63 2.38
CA ILE A 125 0.57 -11.54 3.86
C ILE A 125 -0.83 -11.17 4.36
N PRO A 126 -1.18 -11.49 5.62
CA PRO A 126 -2.45 -11.06 6.19
C PRO A 126 -2.54 -9.53 6.23
N ILE A 127 -3.76 -9.00 6.20
CA ILE A 127 -3.98 -7.60 6.61
C ILE A 127 -3.64 -7.55 8.12
N GLY A 128 -2.97 -6.51 8.59
CA GLY A 128 -2.30 -6.47 9.90
C GLY A 128 -0.90 -7.07 9.89
N GLY A 129 -0.39 -7.52 8.75
CA GLY A 129 0.93 -8.13 8.63
C GLY A 129 2.04 -7.13 8.33
N VAL A 130 3.19 -7.34 8.98
CA VAL A 130 4.45 -6.63 8.69
C VAL A 130 5.54 -7.65 8.38
N VAL A 131 6.24 -7.49 7.26
CA VAL A 131 7.31 -8.41 6.84
C VAL A 131 8.47 -7.63 6.24
N ALA A 132 9.67 -7.82 6.79
CA ALA A 132 10.90 -7.26 6.27
C ALA A 132 11.59 -8.27 5.34
N LEU A 133 11.97 -7.80 4.14
CA LEU A 133 12.70 -8.58 3.14
C LEU A 133 14.09 -8.01 2.88
N GLU A 134 15.08 -8.86 2.65
CA GLU A 134 16.43 -8.49 2.23
C GLU A 134 16.50 -8.46 0.68
N ASN A 135 16.93 -7.33 0.11
CA ASN A 135 17.08 -7.12 -1.34
C ASN A 135 15.88 -7.55 -2.20
N ALA A 136 14.65 -7.43 -1.69
CA ALA A 136 13.46 -7.91 -2.37
C ALA A 136 12.21 -7.10 -2.02
N VAL A 137 11.30 -6.99 -2.98
CA VAL A 137 10.00 -6.34 -2.80
C VAL A 137 8.88 -7.20 -3.38
N ALA A 138 7.79 -7.38 -2.64
CA ALA A 138 6.68 -8.27 -2.99
C ALA A 138 5.37 -7.48 -3.14
N PRO A 139 4.85 -7.29 -4.38
CA PRO A 139 3.71 -6.42 -4.62
C PRO A 139 2.44 -6.76 -3.83
N TYR A 140 2.13 -8.06 -3.66
CA TYR A 140 0.97 -8.46 -2.85
C TYR A 140 1.17 -8.34 -1.34
N MET A 141 2.43 -8.27 -0.87
CA MET A 141 2.74 -7.92 0.51
C MET A 141 2.51 -6.44 0.81
N VAL A 142 2.52 -5.57 -0.21
CA VAL A 142 2.05 -4.17 -0.08
C VAL A 142 0.52 -4.12 -0.10
N GLY A 143 -0.10 -4.84 -1.03
CA GLY A 143 -1.55 -4.86 -1.21
C GLY A 143 -2.01 -4.24 -2.53
N VAL A 144 -3.27 -4.50 -2.89
CA VAL A 144 -3.85 -4.07 -4.17
C VAL A 144 -4.04 -2.55 -4.22
N ASP A 145 -4.56 -1.96 -3.15
CA ASP A 145 -4.62 -0.51 -3.00
C ASP A 145 -3.33 0.01 -2.38
N ILE A 146 -2.32 0.15 -3.24
CA ILE A 146 -1.00 0.68 -2.88
C ILE A 146 -1.17 2.06 -2.25
N ALA A 147 -0.49 2.29 -1.14
CA ALA A 147 -0.50 3.53 -0.38
C ALA A 147 -1.90 3.98 0.08
N CYS A 148 -2.81 3.03 0.29
CA CYS A 148 -4.02 3.29 1.06
C CYS A 148 -3.62 3.93 2.40
N ARG A 149 -4.32 5.01 2.75
CA ARG A 149 -3.92 5.95 3.80
C ARG A 149 -5.11 6.62 4.46
N MET A 150 -4.83 7.18 5.62
CA MET A 150 -5.72 8.06 6.36
C MET A 150 -5.23 9.49 6.27
N MET A 151 -6.15 10.45 6.23
CA MET A 151 -5.85 11.86 6.48
C MET A 151 -6.93 12.47 7.35
N MET A 152 -6.55 13.29 8.32
CA MET A 152 -7.45 14.06 9.16
C MET A 152 -7.08 15.54 9.11
N SER A 153 -8.07 16.41 8.84
CA SER A 153 -7.97 17.86 8.99
C SER A 153 -8.72 18.30 10.25
N ILE A 154 -8.06 19.06 11.11
CA ILE A 154 -8.59 19.58 12.37
C ILE A 154 -8.89 21.07 12.18
N TYR A 155 -10.12 21.50 12.45
CA TYR A 155 -10.58 22.87 12.22
C TYR A 155 -10.68 23.67 13.53
N PRO A 156 -10.53 25.02 13.51
CA PRO A 156 -10.57 25.86 14.71
C PRO A 156 -11.76 25.61 15.65
N LYS A 157 -11.56 25.80 16.96
CA LYS A 157 -12.60 25.67 18.00
C LYS A 157 -13.91 26.43 17.68
N PRO A 158 -13.89 27.65 17.10
CA PRO A 158 -15.12 28.31 16.66
C PRO A 158 -15.93 27.47 15.65
N MET A 159 -15.28 26.79 14.71
CA MET A 159 -15.96 25.94 13.74
C MET A 159 -16.60 24.72 14.42
N ARG A 160 -15.97 24.16 15.46
CA ARG A 160 -16.57 23.11 16.31
C ARG A 160 -17.87 23.58 16.96
N GLN A 161 -17.90 24.80 17.50
CA GLN A 161 -19.11 25.37 18.13
C GLN A 161 -20.22 25.58 17.09
N GLU A 162 -19.86 26.09 15.90
CA GLU A 162 -20.81 26.29 14.81
C GLU A 162 -21.38 24.98 14.26
N PHE A 163 -20.65 23.86 14.34
CA PHE A 163 -21.09 22.54 13.85
C PHE A 163 -22.33 21.99 14.58
N GLU A 164 -22.68 22.52 15.76
CA GLU A 164 -23.93 22.18 16.45
C GLU A 164 -25.17 22.79 15.79
N LYS A 165 -24.98 23.82 14.95
CA LYS A 165 -26.06 24.47 14.21
C LYS A 165 -26.35 23.71 12.93
N ILE A 166 -27.63 23.50 12.65
CA ILE A 166 -28.11 22.76 11.47
C ILE A 166 -27.52 23.27 10.15
N ASN A 167 -27.36 24.60 9.99
CA ASN A 167 -26.83 25.19 8.77
C ASN A 167 -25.37 24.79 8.50
N THR A 168 -24.52 24.81 9.53
CA THR A 168 -23.10 24.43 9.42
C THR A 168 -22.96 22.94 9.23
N TYR A 169 -23.75 22.15 9.96
CA TYR A 169 -23.81 20.71 9.81
C TYR A 169 -24.18 20.30 8.36
N ASP A 170 -25.23 20.90 7.79
CA ASP A 170 -25.66 20.67 6.41
C ASP A 170 -24.63 21.18 5.38
N LEU A 171 -23.93 22.28 5.67
CA LEU A 171 -22.85 22.79 4.83
C LEU A 171 -21.69 21.78 4.74
N VAL A 172 -21.22 21.26 5.88
CA VAL A 172 -20.16 20.23 5.93
C VAL A 172 -20.61 18.97 5.18
N LYS A 173 -21.84 18.51 5.44
CA LYS A 173 -22.44 17.35 4.77
C LYS A 173 -22.46 17.52 3.25
N ARG A 174 -22.85 18.69 2.77
CA ARG A 174 -22.87 19.02 1.34
C ARG A 174 -21.46 19.09 0.75
N ALA A 175 -20.53 19.73 1.45
CA ALA A 175 -19.14 19.82 1.02
C ALA A 175 -18.50 18.44 0.84
N MET A 176 -18.68 17.54 1.79
CA MET A 176 -18.20 16.15 1.69
C MET A 176 -18.77 15.45 0.45
N ARG A 177 -20.08 15.58 0.20
CA ARG A 177 -20.75 14.93 -0.93
C ARG A 177 -20.32 15.51 -2.29
N GLU A 178 -20.12 16.81 -2.38
CA GLU A 178 -19.87 17.52 -3.65
C GLU A 178 -18.40 17.58 -4.03
N GLU A 179 -17.47 17.49 -3.07
CA GLU A 179 -16.04 17.74 -3.34
C GLU A 179 -15.20 16.47 -3.59
N THR A 180 -15.74 15.28 -3.32
CA THR A 180 -15.15 13.99 -3.71
C THR A 180 -16.14 13.13 -4.51
N ARG A 181 -15.66 12.01 -5.06
CA ARG A 181 -16.46 11.03 -5.80
C ARG A 181 -16.22 9.62 -5.27
N PHE A 182 -17.31 8.88 -5.11
CA PHE A 182 -17.32 7.46 -4.75
C PHE A 182 -17.80 6.62 -5.93
N GLY A 183 -17.44 5.33 -5.94
CA GLY A 183 -17.82 4.37 -6.98
C GLY A 183 -16.65 3.85 -7.81
N ILE A 184 -16.82 2.65 -8.36
CA ILE A 184 -15.83 2.02 -9.25
C ILE A 184 -15.71 2.89 -10.51
N GLY A 185 -14.47 3.25 -10.85
CA GLY A 185 -14.21 4.11 -12.01
C GLY A 185 -14.69 5.56 -11.85
N ALA A 186 -15.04 5.98 -10.62
CA ALA A 186 -15.34 7.38 -10.33
C ALA A 186 -14.18 8.27 -10.78
N GLN A 187 -14.53 9.36 -11.45
CA GLN A 187 -13.60 10.30 -12.06
C GLN A 187 -14.24 11.68 -12.17
N PHE A 188 -13.41 12.71 -12.22
CA PHE A 188 -13.81 14.06 -12.59
C PHE A 188 -13.88 14.16 -14.13
N GLY A 189 -14.81 14.97 -14.60
CA GLY A 189 -14.92 15.34 -16.01
C GLY A 189 -13.88 16.39 -16.40
N LYS A 190 -13.89 16.76 -17.68
CA LYS A 190 -12.92 17.70 -18.26
C LYS A 190 -12.93 19.09 -17.59
N TYR A 191 -14.08 19.53 -17.07
CA TYR A 191 -14.27 20.89 -16.54
C TYR A 191 -14.13 20.99 -15.02
N ASP A 192 -13.97 19.85 -14.34
CA ASP A 192 -13.85 19.71 -12.89
C ASP A 192 -12.60 18.91 -12.48
N LEU A 193 -11.64 18.78 -13.40
CA LEU A 193 -10.33 18.20 -13.08
C LEU A 193 -9.67 18.95 -11.93
N ARG A 194 -9.01 18.19 -11.05
CA ARG A 194 -8.26 18.72 -9.94
C ARG A 194 -6.80 18.89 -10.35
N GLU A 195 -6.18 19.96 -9.87
CA GLU A 195 -4.77 20.25 -10.11
C GLU A 195 -3.97 19.94 -8.85
N HIS A 196 -2.81 19.31 -9.03
CA HIS A 196 -1.82 19.08 -7.98
C HIS A 196 -0.47 18.79 -8.65
N GLU A 197 0.63 19.24 -8.03
CA GLU A 197 2.01 19.05 -8.53
C GLU A 197 2.41 17.58 -8.73
N VAL A 198 1.67 16.62 -8.16
CA VAL A 198 1.95 15.19 -8.35
C VAL A 198 1.77 14.76 -9.80
N MET A 199 0.95 15.51 -10.56
CA MET A 199 0.76 15.24 -11.98
C MET A 199 1.94 15.72 -12.83
N ASP A 200 2.82 16.53 -12.27
CA ASP A 200 4.05 17.00 -12.91
C ASP A 200 5.29 16.20 -12.48
N ASP A 201 5.11 15.23 -11.57
CA ASP A 201 6.20 14.36 -11.10
C ASP A 201 6.87 13.64 -12.30
N PRO A 202 8.21 13.69 -12.42
CA PRO A 202 8.93 13.06 -13.53
C PRO A 202 8.75 11.54 -13.56
N ASP A 203 8.47 10.89 -12.42
CA ASP A 203 8.31 9.44 -12.30
C ASP A 203 7.22 8.90 -13.23
N TRP A 204 6.23 9.73 -13.59
CA TRP A 204 5.21 9.38 -14.59
C TRP A 204 5.80 8.94 -15.94
N ASN A 205 7.03 9.36 -16.27
CA ASN A 205 7.70 9.07 -17.52
C ASN A 205 8.72 7.92 -17.43
N GLU A 206 8.98 7.38 -16.23
CA GLU A 206 10.04 6.38 -16.01
C GLU A 206 9.71 5.02 -16.63
N THR A 207 8.43 4.64 -16.67
CA THR A 207 8.01 3.37 -17.27
C THR A 207 6.85 3.55 -18.25
N LYS A 208 6.76 2.65 -19.23
CA LYS A 208 5.64 2.61 -20.18
C LYS A 208 4.29 2.42 -19.48
N LEU A 209 4.27 1.76 -18.33
CA LEU A 209 3.08 1.59 -17.53
C LEU A 209 2.63 2.94 -16.96
N LEU A 210 3.54 3.68 -16.30
CA LEU A 210 3.22 4.95 -15.66
C LEU A 210 2.78 6.01 -16.67
N ILE A 211 3.43 6.09 -17.84
CA ILE A 211 3.02 7.01 -18.92
C ILE A 211 1.55 6.79 -19.30
N ARG A 212 1.12 5.52 -19.40
CA ARG A 212 -0.27 5.17 -19.73
C ARG A 212 -1.23 5.42 -18.58
N LEU A 213 -0.76 5.33 -17.33
CA LEU A 213 -1.57 5.55 -16.14
C LEU A 213 -1.74 7.04 -15.80
N LYS A 214 -0.89 7.93 -16.31
CA LYS A 214 -0.94 9.38 -16.01
C LYS A 214 -2.32 10.00 -16.25
N GLN A 215 -2.94 9.72 -17.41
CA GLN A 215 -4.29 10.24 -17.71
C GLN A 215 -5.35 9.68 -16.76
N LYS A 216 -5.21 8.41 -16.33
CA LYS A 216 -6.09 7.82 -15.31
C LYS A 216 -5.90 8.53 -13.97
N GLY A 217 -4.66 8.79 -13.56
CA GLY A 217 -4.35 9.56 -12.35
C GLY A 217 -5.02 10.92 -12.38
N ALA A 218 -4.87 11.67 -13.49
CA ALA A 218 -5.44 13.01 -13.64
C ALA A 218 -6.96 13.06 -13.40
N VAL A 219 -7.71 12.09 -13.96
CA VAL A 219 -9.17 12.08 -13.83
C VAL A 219 -9.65 11.51 -12.49
N GLN A 220 -8.81 10.74 -11.78
CA GLN A 220 -9.16 10.14 -10.49
C GLN A 220 -8.62 10.92 -9.27
N LEU A 221 -7.80 11.94 -9.49
CA LEU A 221 -7.26 12.79 -8.42
C LEU A 221 -8.40 13.55 -7.71
N GLY A 222 -8.45 13.43 -6.38
CA GLY A 222 -9.50 13.98 -5.54
C GLY A 222 -10.74 13.08 -5.38
N THR A 223 -10.63 11.77 -5.70
CA THR A 223 -11.74 10.82 -5.56
C THR A 223 -11.53 9.88 -4.37
N SER A 224 -12.60 9.46 -3.70
CA SER A 224 -12.52 8.59 -2.52
C SER A 224 -12.58 7.11 -2.87
N GLY A 225 -13.40 6.72 -3.85
CA GLY A 225 -13.47 5.33 -4.29
C GLY A 225 -14.57 4.46 -3.72
N THR A 226 -14.22 3.22 -3.35
CA THR A 226 -15.17 2.15 -2.97
C THR A 226 -14.59 1.27 -1.87
N GLY A 227 -15.36 0.27 -1.43
CA GLY A 227 -14.95 -0.64 -0.37
C GLY A 227 -15.00 0.07 0.98
N ASN A 228 -13.94 -0.05 1.76
CA ASN A 228 -13.80 0.57 3.07
C ASN A 228 -13.42 2.06 3.01
N HIS A 229 -13.34 2.67 1.83
CA HIS A 229 -13.00 4.08 1.69
C HIS A 229 -14.16 4.97 2.15
N PHE A 230 -13.83 6.07 2.83
CA PHE A 230 -14.83 6.99 3.41
C PHE A 230 -14.30 8.42 3.52
N VAL A 231 -15.23 9.35 3.77
CA VAL A 231 -14.97 10.66 4.33
C VAL A 231 -15.93 10.88 5.49
N ASP A 232 -15.39 11.15 6.67
CA ASP A 232 -16.13 11.36 7.90
C ASP A 232 -15.95 12.78 8.40
N ALA A 233 -16.98 13.34 9.01
CA ALA A 233 -16.88 14.54 9.82
C ALA A 233 -17.43 14.27 11.22
N GLY A 234 -16.74 14.78 12.24
CA GLY A 234 -17.05 14.42 13.62
C GLY A 234 -16.30 15.27 14.64
N ILE A 235 -16.42 14.87 15.89
CA ILE A 235 -15.82 15.58 17.02
C ILE A 235 -14.51 14.89 17.39
N LEU A 236 -13.42 15.65 17.37
CA LEU A 236 -12.12 15.21 17.87
C LEU A 236 -11.89 15.79 19.26
N ASN A 237 -11.72 14.93 20.26
CA ASN A 237 -11.31 15.29 21.60
C ASN A 237 -9.79 15.08 21.71
N VAL A 238 -9.05 16.18 21.88
CA VAL A 238 -7.58 16.21 21.93
C VAL A 238 -7.12 16.32 23.39
N SER A 239 -6.30 15.35 23.83
CA SER A 239 -5.69 15.34 25.15
C SER A 239 -4.55 16.37 25.26
N GLU A 240 -4.02 16.61 26.47
CA GLU A 240 -2.82 17.46 26.65
C GLU A 240 -1.60 16.93 25.90
N VAL A 241 -1.43 15.60 25.86
CA VAL A 241 -0.36 14.97 25.08
C VAL A 241 -0.58 15.21 23.58
N GLY A 242 -1.81 14.98 23.10
CA GLY A 242 -2.15 15.22 21.70
C GLY A 242 -2.02 16.69 21.28
N ALA A 243 -2.35 17.61 22.17
CA ALA A 243 -2.21 19.04 21.96
C ALA A 243 -0.76 19.44 21.70
N ALA A 244 0.18 18.90 22.49
CA ALA A 244 1.60 19.13 22.32
C ALA A 244 2.13 18.58 20.98
N GLU A 245 1.73 17.36 20.60
CA GLU A 245 2.15 16.74 19.33
C GLU A 245 1.55 17.45 18.10
N LEU A 246 0.30 17.91 18.21
CA LEU A 246 -0.41 18.57 17.10
C LEU A 246 -0.13 20.07 17.00
N GLY A 247 0.55 20.67 17.99
CA GLY A 247 0.81 22.11 18.03
C GLY A 247 -0.47 22.95 18.20
N ILE A 248 -1.47 22.42 18.91
CA ILE A 248 -2.76 23.09 19.20
C ILE A 248 -3.07 23.02 20.70
N GLU A 249 -4.17 23.60 21.15
CA GLU A 249 -4.64 23.47 22.53
C GLU A 249 -5.41 22.15 22.75
N ALA A 250 -5.45 21.67 23.99
CA ALA A 250 -6.36 20.58 24.34
C ALA A 250 -7.84 21.02 24.20
N GLY A 251 -8.72 20.05 23.97
CA GLY A 251 -10.17 20.25 23.90
C GLY A 251 -10.85 19.64 22.69
N GLU A 252 -12.06 20.12 22.40
CA GLU A 252 -12.89 19.60 21.31
C GLU A 252 -12.75 20.41 20.02
N TYR A 253 -12.63 19.69 18.91
CA TYR A 253 -12.48 20.22 17.57
C TYR A 253 -13.46 19.55 16.60
N LEU A 254 -13.81 20.25 15.52
CA LEU A 254 -14.38 19.61 14.34
C LEU A 254 -13.21 19.03 13.56
N ALA A 255 -13.30 17.76 13.20
CA ALA A 255 -12.35 17.14 12.31
C ALA A 255 -13.06 16.50 11.11
N ILE A 256 -12.37 16.51 9.98
CA ILE A 256 -12.76 15.77 8.78
C ILE A 256 -11.67 14.75 8.51
N MET A 257 -12.06 13.48 8.42
CA MET A 257 -11.18 12.34 8.22
C MET A 257 -11.51 11.68 6.88
N SER A 258 -10.52 11.30 6.09
CA SER A 258 -10.74 10.51 4.89
C SER A 258 -9.87 9.27 4.88
N HIS A 259 -10.42 8.21 4.29
CA HIS A 259 -9.75 6.95 3.99
C HIS A 259 -9.86 6.69 2.49
N SER A 260 -8.71 6.68 1.81
CA SER A 260 -8.60 6.37 0.39
C SER A 260 -7.17 5.93 0.07
N GLY A 261 -6.85 5.77 -1.20
CA GLY A 261 -5.55 5.30 -1.65
C GLY A 261 -5.20 5.82 -3.03
N SER A 262 -4.34 5.09 -3.72
CA SER A 262 -3.86 5.48 -5.05
C SER A 262 -4.82 5.11 -6.19
N ARG A 263 -6.04 4.70 -5.84
CA ARG A 263 -7.16 4.50 -6.78
C ARG A 263 -6.79 3.48 -7.87
N GLY A 264 -7.32 3.67 -9.07
CA GLY A 264 -7.06 2.78 -10.19
C GLY A 264 -5.61 2.84 -10.71
N VAL A 265 -4.78 3.76 -10.23
CA VAL A 265 -3.34 3.81 -10.53
C VAL A 265 -2.63 2.70 -9.76
N GLY A 266 -2.74 2.67 -8.43
CA GLY A 266 -2.13 1.63 -7.60
C GLY A 266 -2.61 0.23 -7.93
N ALA A 267 -3.92 0.06 -8.14
CA ALA A 267 -4.48 -1.23 -8.54
C ALA A 267 -3.84 -1.76 -9.82
N LYS A 268 -3.61 -0.91 -10.84
CA LYS A 268 -2.99 -1.32 -12.10
C LYS A 268 -1.49 -1.59 -11.96
N ILE A 269 -0.80 -0.88 -11.07
CA ILE A 269 0.60 -1.14 -10.72
C ILE A 269 0.71 -2.50 -10.02
N CYS A 270 -0.11 -2.77 -9.01
CA CYS A 270 -0.14 -4.05 -8.32
C CYS A 270 -0.47 -5.21 -9.28
N ASP A 271 -1.50 -5.06 -10.13
CA ASP A 271 -1.88 -6.07 -11.13
C ASP A 271 -0.69 -6.46 -12.02
N TYR A 272 0.02 -5.47 -12.56
CA TYR A 272 1.15 -5.68 -13.46
C TYR A 272 2.34 -6.34 -12.75
N TYR A 273 2.83 -5.73 -11.66
CA TYR A 273 4.05 -6.19 -11.01
C TYR A 273 3.85 -7.46 -10.18
N SER A 274 2.65 -7.73 -9.64
CA SER A 274 2.37 -9.04 -9.03
C SER A 274 2.40 -10.16 -10.08
N GLY A 275 1.92 -9.90 -11.30
CA GLY A 275 2.03 -10.82 -12.43
C GLY A 275 3.47 -11.07 -12.85
N LEU A 276 4.30 -10.03 -12.81
CA LEU A 276 5.73 -10.12 -13.11
C LEU A 276 6.50 -10.88 -12.02
N ALA A 277 6.24 -10.57 -10.75
CA ALA A 277 6.83 -11.26 -9.60
C ALA A 277 6.57 -12.77 -9.67
N ARG A 278 5.35 -13.20 -10.00
CA ARG A 278 5.01 -14.63 -10.17
C ARG A 278 5.70 -15.33 -11.34
N LYS A 279 6.21 -14.58 -12.32
CA LYS A 279 6.98 -15.12 -13.44
C LYS A 279 8.48 -15.20 -13.12
N ILE A 280 8.99 -14.23 -12.37
CA ILE A 280 10.40 -14.12 -11.99
C ILE A 280 10.72 -15.07 -10.83
N THR A 281 9.81 -15.15 -9.86
CA THR A 281 9.97 -15.97 -8.65
C THR A 281 8.91 -17.07 -8.66
N THR A 282 9.33 -18.26 -9.08
CA THR A 282 8.46 -19.43 -9.13
C THR A 282 8.34 -20.05 -7.74
N LEU A 283 7.14 -19.97 -7.15
CA LEU A 283 6.82 -20.54 -5.84
C LEU A 283 5.76 -21.64 -5.92
N PRO A 284 5.72 -22.57 -4.94
CA PRO A 284 4.61 -23.49 -4.75
C PRO A 284 3.25 -22.78 -4.74
N LYS A 285 2.17 -23.52 -5.06
CA LYS A 285 0.83 -22.94 -5.26
C LYS A 285 0.35 -22.14 -4.05
N GLU A 286 0.63 -22.63 -2.87
CA GLU A 286 0.28 -22.05 -1.57
C GLU A 286 1.06 -20.78 -1.23
N LEU A 287 2.28 -20.60 -1.77
CA LEU A 287 3.12 -19.42 -1.57
C LEU A 287 3.10 -18.47 -2.76
N ARG A 288 2.34 -18.76 -3.81
CA ARG A 288 2.39 -18.02 -5.08
C ARG A 288 2.08 -16.53 -4.96
N HIS A 289 1.27 -16.13 -3.98
CA HIS A 289 0.98 -14.73 -3.70
C HIS A 289 2.08 -14.00 -2.91
N LEU A 290 3.14 -14.70 -2.51
CA LEU A 290 4.31 -14.15 -1.83
C LEU A 290 5.51 -13.97 -2.78
N ALA A 291 5.32 -14.18 -4.08
CA ALA A 291 6.35 -13.98 -5.08
C ALA A 291 6.86 -12.52 -5.04
N TRP A 292 8.18 -12.36 -5.13
CA TRP A 292 8.86 -11.07 -5.02
C TRP A 292 9.61 -10.71 -6.31
N LEU A 293 10.08 -9.47 -6.35
CA LEU A 293 11.00 -8.90 -7.32
C LEU A 293 12.32 -8.57 -6.60
N PRO A 294 13.46 -9.13 -7.02
CA PRO A 294 14.76 -8.76 -6.47
C PRO A 294 15.11 -7.29 -6.78
N MET A 295 15.64 -6.55 -5.81
CA MET A 295 15.86 -5.10 -5.93
C MET A 295 17.09 -4.71 -6.77
N ASP A 296 17.97 -5.67 -7.05
CA ASP A 296 19.06 -5.54 -8.00
C ASP A 296 18.63 -5.67 -9.47
N THR A 297 17.37 -6.07 -9.74
CA THR A 297 16.82 -6.19 -11.10
C THR A 297 16.13 -4.93 -11.59
N GLU A 298 15.97 -4.80 -12.92
CA GLU A 298 15.19 -3.72 -13.54
C GLU A 298 13.74 -3.77 -13.07
N GLU A 299 13.14 -4.96 -13.01
CA GLU A 299 11.75 -5.13 -12.60
C GLU A 299 11.49 -4.71 -11.15
N GLY A 300 12.43 -5.01 -10.22
CA GLY A 300 12.36 -4.56 -8.83
C GLY A 300 12.43 -3.03 -8.71
N LYS A 301 13.37 -2.41 -9.42
CA LYS A 301 13.55 -0.94 -9.44
C LYS A 301 12.33 -0.22 -10.06
N GLU A 302 11.80 -0.75 -11.17
CA GLU A 302 10.61 -0.18 -11.80
C GLU A 302 9.38 -0.27 -10.89
N TYR A 303 9.18 -1.40 -10.19
CA TYR A 303 8.09 -1.53 -9.22
C TYR A 303 8.28 -0.54 -8.08
N TRP A 304 9.50 -0.38 -7.56
CA TRP A 304 9.80 0.56 -6.49
C TRP A 304 9.45 2.00 -6.86
N ILE A 305 9.85 2.46 -8.06
CA ILE A 305 9.48 3.78 -8.59
C ILE A 305 7.95 3.90 -8.71
N SER A 306 7.30 2.89 -9.30
CA SER A 306 5.85 2.89 -9.50
C SER A 306 5.07 2.94 -8.19
N MET A 307 5.50 2.16 -7.19
CA MET A 307 4.92 2.13 -5.86
C MET A 307 5.09 3.49 -5.16
N ASN A 308 6.28 4.09 -5.22
CA ASN A 308 6.53 5.41 -4.64
C ASN A 308 5.71 6.52 -5.29
N LEU A 309 5.56 6.52 -6.61
CA LEU A 309 4.67 7.46 -7.30
C LEU A 309 3.20 7.24 -6.90
N ALA A 310 2.75 6.00 -6.76
CA ALA A 310 1.42 5.71 -6.22
C ALA A 310 1.25 6.24 -4.79
N GLY A 311 2.31 6.16 -3.98
CA GLY A 311 2.42 6.81 -2.67
C GLY A 311 2.18 8.31 -2.72
N LYS A 312 2.97 9.03 -3.52
CA LYS A 312 2.81 10.48 -3.73
C LYS A 312 1.40 10.83 -4.23
N PHE A 313 0.88 10.05 -5.19
CA PHE A 313 -0.47 10.24 -5.75
C PHE A 313 -1.56 10.05 -4.70
N ALA A 314 -1.45 9.05 -3.83
CA ALA A 314 -2.39 8.86 -2.73
C ALA A 314 -2.39 10.06 -1.77
N SER A 315 -1.22 10.60 -1.39
CA SER A 315 -1.13 11.80 -0.56
C SER A 315 -1.85 12.98 -1.22
N ALA A 316 -1.48 13.26 -2.48
CA ALA A 316 -2.07 14.32 -3.27
C ALA A 316 -3.60 14.18 -3.38
N ASN A 317 -4.11 12.95 -3.55
CA ASN A 317 -5.53 12.67 -3.60
C ASN A 317 -6.26 13.12 -2.33
N HIS A 318 -5.70 12.79 -1.15
CA HIS A 318 -6.25 13.24 0.14
C HIS A 318 -6.15 14.76 0.32
N HIS A 319 -4.99 15.35 0.02
CA HIS A 319 -4.82 16.80 0.09
C HIS A 319 -5.81 17.53 -0.81
N THR A 320 -6.04 17.07 -2.04
CA THR A 320 -7.04 17.61 -2.95
C THR A 320 -8.46 17.53 -2.37
N ILE A 321 -8.86 16.39 -1.79
CA ILE A 321 -10.17 16.23 -1.14
C ILE A 321 -10.32 17.23 0.02
N HIS A 322 -9.34 17.27 0.92
CA HIS A 322 -9.38 18.10 2.12
C HIS A 322 -9.34 19.59 1.79
N GLN A 323 -8.54 20.02 0.81
CA GLN A 323 -8.48 21.40 0.34
C GLN A 323 -9.80 21.84 -0.30
N ALA A 324 -10.42 20.98 -1.12
CA ALA A 324 -11.70 21.27 -1.75
C ALA A 324 -12.82 21.41 -0.70
N ILE A 325 -12.87 20.50 0.27
CA ILE A 325 -13.83 20.59 1.39
C ILE A 325 -13.57 21.85 2.23
N ALA A 326 -12.33 22.13 2.62
CA ALA A 326 -11.95 23.33 3.37
C ALA A 326 -12.38 24.63 2.67
N LYS A 327 -12.16 24.72 1.35
CA LYS A 327 -12.60 25.85 0.53
C LYS A 327 -14.12 25.98 0.52
N ARG A 328 -14.85 24.87 0.44
CA ARG A 328 -16.32 24.84 0.39
C ARG A 328 -16.96 25.24 1.71
N VAL A 329 -16.38 24.81 2.84
CA VAL A 329 -16.85 25.20 4.18
C VAL A 329 -16.39 26.60 4.59
N GLY A 330 -15.40 27.17 3.89
CA GLY A 330 -14.93 28.54 4.12
C GLY A 330 -13.99 28.68 5.32
N GLU A 331 -13.31 27.61 5.72
CA GLU A 331 -12.41 27.59 6.88
C GLU A 331 -11.14 26.76 6.57
N ARG A 332 -10.02 27.10 7.21
CA ARG A 332 -8.75 26.39 7.06
C ARG A 332 -8.48 25.43 8.23
N PRO A 333 -7.97 24.23 7.97
CA PRO A 333 -7.45 23.38 9.04
C PRO A 333 -6.30 24.07 9.79
N ILE A 334 -6.23 23.86 11.11
CA ILE A 334 -5.15 24.34 11.99
C ILE A 334 -4.10 23.27 12.26
N ALA A 335 -4.45 22.00 12.04
CA ALA A 335 -3.55 20.86 12.12
C ALA A 335 -4.04 19.76 11.16
N GLN A 336 -3.11 18.94 10.68
CA GLN A 336 -3.40 17.80 9.83
C GLN A 336 -2.53 16.61 10.24
N VAL A 337 -3.09 15.40 10.17
CA VAL A 337 -2.36 14.14 10.42
C VAL A 337 -2.63 13.21 9.23
N GLU A 338 -1.61 12.53 8.74
CA GLU A 338 -1.76 11.46 7.75
C GLU A 338 -0.81 10.29 8.02
N ASN A 339 -1.21 9.08 7.64
CA ASN A 339 -0.40 7.88 7.75
C ASN A 339 -0.79 6.85 6.68
N HIS A 340 0.20 6.11 6.17
CA HIS A 340 -0.03 5.02 5.20
C HIS A 340 -0.23 3.71 5.96
N HIS A 341 -0.95 2.77 5.35
CA HIS A 341 -1.07 1.43 5.91
C HIS A 341 -0.92 0.27 4.90
N ASN A 342 -0.68 0.57 3.62
CA ASN A 342 -0.36 -0.42 2.59
C ASN A 342 0.85 0.06 1.77
N PHE A 343 2.07 -0.20 2.23
CA PHE A 343 3.27 0.29 1.55
C PHE A 343 4.49 -0.55 1.91
N ALA A 344 5.61 -0.31 1.21
CA ALA A 344 6.92 -0.82 1.60
C ALA A 344 7.92 0.31 1.76
N TRP A 345 8.74 0.26 2.80
CA TRP A 345 9.76 1.26 3.11
C TRP A 345 11.13 0.63 3.14
N LEU A 346 12.13 1.41 2.76
CA LEU A 346 13.53 1.05 2.98
C LEU A 346 13.91 1.56 4.36
N GLU A 347 14.20 0.64 5.28
CA GLU A 347 14.46 0.94 6.69
C GLU A 347 15.72 0.21 7.15
N GLU A 348 16.35 0.73 8.20
CA GLU A 348 17.46 0.06 8.86
C GLU A 348 16.94 -0.66 10.11
N HIS A 349 17.04 -1.99 10.14
CA HIS A 349 16.71 -2.80 11.30
C HIS A 349 17.88 -3.73 11.63
N ASN A 350 18.32 -3.76 12.89
CA ASN A 350 19.49 -4.52 13.34
C ASN A 350 20.77 -4.23 12.52
N GLY A 351 20.98 -2.97 12.12
CA GLY A 351 22.15 -2.54 11.33
C GLY A 351 22.16 -3.05 9.88
N LYS A 352 21.01 -3.50 9.36
CA LYS A 352 20.83 -3.91 7.97
C LYS A 352 19.72 -3.11 7.30
N GLU A 353 19.99 -2.68 6.08
CA GLU A 353 18.98 -2.09 5.21
C GLU A 353 18.03 -3.18 4.68
N VAL A 354 16.73 -3.00 4.89
CA VAL A 354 15.68 -3.97 4.58
C VAL A 354 14.43 -3.29 4.02
N TYR A 355 13.66 -4.02 3.23
CA TYR A 355 12.39 -3.56 2.67
C TYR A 355 11.22 -4.03 3.54
N VAL A 356 10.73 -3.14 4.40
CA VAL A 356 9.66 -3.41 5.35
C VAL A 356 8.31 -3.20 4.68
N HIS A 357 7.58 -4.29 4.45
CA HIS A 357 6.24 -4.30 3.89
C HIS A 357 5.23 -4.23 5.03
N ARG A 358 4.33 -3.25 4.99
CA ARG A 358 3.18 -3.16 5.89
C ARG A 358 1.90 -3.24 5.07
N LYS A 359 1.02 -4.17 5.44
CA LYS A 359 -0.30 -4.32 4.81
C LYS A 359 -1.38 -4.31 5.88
N GLY A 360 -2.21 -3.28 5.87
CA GLY A 360 -3.07 -2.97 7.00
C GLY A 360 -2.27 -2.82 8.29
N ALA A 361 -1.09 -2.20 8.23
CA ALA A 361 -0.31 -1.87 9.40
C ALA A 361 0.36 -0.52 9.16
N THR A 362 0.49 0.30 10.19
CA THR A 362 0.98 1.67 10.07
C THR A 362 2.32 1.85 10.79
N PRO A 363 3.23 2.71 10.28
CA PRO A 363 4.43 3.08 11.02
C PRO A 363 4.10 3.66 12.40
N ALA A 364 4.87 3.26 13.40
CA ALA A 364 4.71 3.58 14.82
C ALA A 364 6.08 3.75 15.51
N GLY A 365 7.04 4.33 14.78
CA GLY A 365 8.30 4.82 15.35
C GLY A 365 8.06 5.79 16.50
N GLU A 366 9.06 5.99 17.37
CA GLU A 366 8.90 6.85 18.55
C GLU A 366 8.45 8.26 18.17
N GLY A 367 7.32 8.71 18.71
CA GLY A 367 6.74 10.02 18.43
C GLY A 367 5.97 10.13 17.10
N VAL A 368 6.02 9.12 16.22
CA VAL A 368 5.32 9.15 14.93
C VAL A 368 3.81 9.14 15.17
N LEU A 369 3.10 10.14 14.65
CA LEU A 369 1.63 10.19 14.72
C LEU A 369 1.00 9.30 13.64
N GLY A 370 -0.10 8.66 14.00
CA GLY A 370 -0.92 7.87 13.08
C GLY A 370 -2.40 7.96 13.42
N ILE A 371 -3.25 7.59 12.45
CA ILE A 371 -4.70 7.46 12.63
C ILE A 371 -5.04 5.97 12.58
N ILE A 372 -5.75 5.50 13.60
CA ILE A 372 -6.31 4.15 13.68
C ILE A 372 -7.84 4.28 13.64
N PRO A 373 -8.48 4.11 12.47
CA PRO A 373 -9.93 4.12 12.34
C PRO A 373 -10.62 2.93 13.01
N GLY A 374 -11.80 3.18 13.58
CA GLY A 374 -12.75 2.15 13.97
C GLY A 374 -13.52 1.59 12.76
N SER A 375 -14.79 1.96 12.66
CA SER A 375 -15.70 1.61 11.55
C SER A 375 -16.63 2.80 11.26
N MET A 376 -17.59 2.64 10.35
CA MET A 376 -18.59 3.67 10.00
C MET A 376 -19.43 4.21 11.18
N GLY A 377 -19.28 3.68 12.40
CA GLY A 377 -19.80 4.38 13.56
C GLY A 377 -19.15 4.05 14.90
N HIS A 378 -17.96 3.46 14.86
CA HIS A 378 -17.08 3.38 16.03
C HIS A 378 -16.14 4.58 16.06
N ASP A 379 -15.61 4.88 17.24
CA ASP A 379 -14.61 5.92 17.38
C ASP A 379 -13.31 5.56 16.66
N SER A 380 -12.56 6.59 16.29
CA SER A 380 -11.23 6.48 15.69
C SER A 380 -10.23 7.25 16.55
N PHE A 381 -8.95 6.96 16.42
CA PHE A 381 -7.94 7.52 17.32
C PHE A 381 -6.78 8.12 16.55
N ILE A 382 -6.31 9.29 16.99
CA ILE A 382 -4.95 9.72 16.70
C ILE A 382 -4.08 9.08 17.78
N VAL A 383 -3.03 8.39 17.34
CA VAL A 383 -2.10 7.69 18.20
C VAL A 383 -0.67 8.19 17.97
N ARG A 384 0.17 8.04 18.98
CA ARG A 384 1.61 8.29 18.94
C ARG A 384 2.36 6.96 19.07
N GLY A 385 3.27 6.68 18.14
CA GLY A 385 4.12 5.50 18.14
C GLY A 385 5.12 5.49 19.30
N LYS A 386 5.42 4.30 19.80
CA LYS A 386 6.37 4.06 20.90
C LYS A 386 7.71 3.48 20.45
N GLY A 387 7.92 3.27 19.15
CA GLY A 387 9.21 2.82 18.61
C GLY A 387 9.57 1.38 18.98
N ASN A 388 8.57 0.49 19.07
CA ASN A 388 8.83 -0.90 19.44
C ASN A 388 9.54 -1.65 18.29
N GLU A 389 10.83 -1.93 18.46
CA GLU A 389 11.65 -2.62 17.46
C GLU A 389 11.10 -4.00 17.08
N LYS A 390 10.46 -4.72 18.02
CA LYS A 390 9.91 -6.07 17.76
C LYS A 390 8.75 -6.04 16.78
N SER A 391 8.02 -4.93 16.68
CA SER A 391 6.96 -4.76 15.69
C SER A 391 7.49 -4.16 14.39
N LEU A 392 8.81 -4.02 14.22
CA LEU A 392 9.43 -3.23 13.16
C LEU A 392 8.86 -1.81 13.16
N GLU A 393 8.72 -1.23 14.36
CA GLU A 393 8.14 0.08 14.60
C GLU A 393 6.78 0.24 13.89
N SER A 394 5.89 -0.73 14.08
CA SER A 394 4.57 -0.76 13.44
C SER A 394 3.45 -0.99 14.45
N ALA A 395 2.23 -0.60 14.06
CA ALA A 395 1.00 -0.78 14.82
C ALA A 395 -0.19 -1.16 13.91
N SER A 396 -1.32 -1.51 14.51
CA SER A 396 -2.56 -1.77 13.78
C SER A 396 -2.99 -0.58 12.93
N HIS A 397 -3.69 -0.82 11.82
CA HIS A 397 -4.24 0.23 10.96
C HIS A 397 -5.72 0.51 11.21
N GLY A 398 -6.42 -0.31 12.00
CA GLY A 398 -7.83 -0.11 12.29
C GLY A 398 -8.38 -1.19 13.21
N ALA A 399 -9.70 -1.38 13.22
CA ALA A 399 -10.33 -2.43 14.02
C ALA A 399 -10.13 -3.85 13.46
N GLY A 400 -10.00 -4.00 12.14
CA GLY A 400 -9.93 -5.32 11.48
C GLY A 400 -11.29 -6.04 11.42
N ARG A 401 -11.46 -6.91 10.43
CA ARG A 401 -12.76 -7.57 10.18
C ARG A 401 -12.91 -8.85 10.99
N VAL A 402 -14.12 -9.13 11.47
CA VAL A 402 -14.50 -10.43 12.07
C VAL A 402 -15.21 -11.36 11.08
N MET A 403 -15.63 -10.85 9.93
CA MET A 403 -16.29 -11.64 8.89
C MET A 403 -16.07 -11.09 7.48
N SER A 404 -16.22 -11.97 6.48
CA SER A 404 -16.08 -11.60 5.06
C SER A 404 -17.18 -10.63 4.60
N ARG A 405 -16.91 -9.84 3.55
CA ARG A 405 -17.90 -8.95 2.93
C ARG A 405 -19.15 -9.70 2.47
N LYS A 406 -18.95 -10.88 1.88
CA LYS A 406 -20.02 -11.77 1.43
C LYS A 406 -20.91 -12.21 2.60
N GLN A 407 -20.30 -12.64 3.70
CA GLN A 407 -21.04 -13.07 4.89
C GLN A 407 -21.81 -11.90 5.52
N ALA A 408 -21.20 -10.71 5.61
CA ALA A 408 -21.87 -9.51 6.12
C ALA A 408 -23.14 -9.18 5.33
N LYS A 409 -23.06 -9.16 3.99
CA LYS A 409 -24.21 -8.92 3.10
C LYS A 409 -25.34 -9.95 3.26
N GLN A 410 -25.01 -11.17 3.67
CA GLN A 410 -25.98 -12.26 3.83
C GLN A 410 -26.63 -12.29 5.21
N THR A 411 -25.94 -11.80 6.24
CA THR A 411 -26.31 -12.05 7.65
C THR A 411 -26.79 -10.81 8.39
N LEU A 412 -26.35 -9.60 8.00
CA LEU A 412 -26.68 -8.38 8.72
C LEU A 412 -27.90 -7.66 8.09
N PRO A 413 -28.97 -7.39 8.88
CA PRO A 413 -30.11 -6.65 8.38
C PRO A 413 -29.84 -5.14 8.40
N LYS A 414 -30.09 -4.47 7.26
CA LYS A 414 -29.92 -3.01 7.10
C LYS A 414 -30.62 -2.19 8.18
N LYS A 415 -31.83 -2.61 8.59
CA LYS A 415 -32.62 -1.93 9.64
C LYS A 415 -31.89 -1.89 10.99
N GLU A 416 -31.13 -2.93 11.33
CA GLU A 416 -30.38 -3.00 12.59
C GLU A 416 -29.19 -2.06 12.58
N ARG A 417 -28.42 -2.04 11.47
CA ARG A 417 -27.35 -1.06 11.27
C ARG A 417 -27.89 0.38 11.36
N ASP A 418 -28.96 0.68 10.63
CA ASP A 418 -29.51 2.04 10.58
C ASP A 418 -30.05 2.47 11.96
N ALA A 419 -30.68 1.56 12.72
CA ALA A 419 -31.10 1.84 14.09
C ALA A 419 -29.92 2.07 15.04
N TRP A 420 -28.86 1.27 14.92
CA TRP A 420 -27.64 1.40 15.73
C TRP A 420 -26.91 2.73 15.47
N LEU A 421 -26.85 3.17 14.22
CA LEU A 421 -26.27 4.46 13.83
C LEU A 421 -27.14 5.63 14.31
N ALA A 422 -28.47 5.52 14.19
CA ALA A 422 -29.41 6.54 14.66
C ALA A 422 -29.32 6.76 16.18
N GLU A 423 -29.16 5.69 16.96
CA GLU A 423 -28.94 5.76 18.42
C GLU A 423 -27.69 6.59 18.76
N ARG A 424 -26.66 6.51 17.93
CA ARG A 424 -25.39 7.25 18.07
C ARG A 424 -25.38 8.61 17.38
N ARG A 425 -26.50 9.01 16.78
CA ARG A 425 -26.67 10.26 16.02
C ARG A 425 -25.63 10.39 14.90
N ILE A 426 -25.49 9.31 14.13
CA ILE A 426 -24.60 9.25 12.97
C ILE A 426 -25.43 9.31 11.70
N ASP A 427 -25.18 10.33 10.89
CA ASP A 427 -25.75 10.46 9.55
C ASP A 427 -24.89 9.72 8.54
N LEU A 428 -25.35 8.54 8.13
CA LEU A 428 -24.73 7.79 7.05
C LEU A 428 -25.25 8.26 5.68
N MET A 429 -24.31 8.60 4.80
CA MET A 429 -24.53 8.85 3.38
C MET A 429 -23.86 7.75 2.56
N GLY A 430 -24.65 6.93 1.89
CA GLY A 430 -24.17 5.73 1.21
C GLY A 430 -23.98 4.56 2.18
N GLY A 431 -22.88 3.84 2.03
CA GLY A 431 -22.45 2.78 2.95
C GLY A 431 -23.10 1.44 2.66
N GLY A 432 -22.27 0.50 2.19
CA GLY A 432 -22.65 -0.88 2.00
C GLY A 432 -22.85 -1.65 3.29
N MET A 433 -23.59 -2.76 3.23
CA MET A 433 -23.76 -3.65 4.39
C MET A 433 -22.49 -4.43 4.75
N ASP A 434 -21.55 -4.54 3.81
CA ASP A 434 -20.25 -5.14 4.02
C ASP A 434 -19.32 -4.33 4.92
N GLU A 435 -19.63 -3.07 5.22
CA GLU A 435 -18.84 -2.19 6.10
C GLU A 435 -19.60 -1.80 7.38
N ALA A 436 -20.74 -2.44 7.67
CA ALA A 436 -21.54 -2.18 8.87
C ALA A 436 -20.70 -2.34 10.17
N PRO A 437 -20.95 -1.58 11.25
CA PRO A 437 -20.10 -1.60 12.44
C PRO A 437 -19.85 -2.99 13.04
N GLN A 438 -20.85 -3.88 12.94
CA GLN A 438 -20.81 -5.26 13.43
C GLN A 438 -19.85 -6.19 12.68
N VAL A 439 -19.28 -5.77 11.54
CA VAL A 439 -18.31 -6.59 10.77
C VAL A 439 -16.87 -6.41 11.25
N TYR A 440 -16.64 -5.49 12.19
CA TYR A 440 -15.33 -5.15 12.73
C TYR A 440 -15.16 -5.61 14.17
N LYS A 441 -13.92 -5.83 14.60
CA LYS A 441 -13.58 -6.05 16.01
C LYS A 441 -13.88 -4.78 16.83
N ASP A 442 -13.87 -4.91 18.15
CA ASP A 442 -13.91 -3.74 19.02
C ASP A 442 -12.56 -3.00 18.95
N ILE A 443 -12.59 -1.73 18.52
CA ILE A 443 -11.40 -0.90 18.38
C ILE A 443 -10.71 -0.65 19.72
N GLU A 444 -11.46 -0.58 20.83
CA GLU A 444 -10.90 -0.37 22.16
C GLU A 444 -10.12 -1.62 22.61
N GLU A 445 -10.60 -2.82 22.28
CA GLU A 445 -9.91 -4.09 22.56
C GLU A 445 -8.63 -4.21 21.74
N VAL A 446 -8.69 -3.84 20.45
CA VAL A 446 -7.53 -3.77 19.54
C VAL A 446 -6.45 -2.82 20.08
N LEU A 447 -6.82 -1.66 20.62
CA LEU A 447 -5.88 -0.72 21.23
C LEU A 447 -5.31 -1.23 22.57
N ALA A 448 -6.14 -1.88 23.39
CA ALA A 448 -5.73 -2.38 24.70
C ALA A 448 -4.61 -3.43 24.64
N VAL A 449 -4.57 -4.23 23.56
CA VAL A 449 -3.58 -5.31 23.39
C VAL A 449 -2.28 -4.88 22.70
N GLN A 450 -2.12 -3.60 22.37
CA GLN A 450 -0.91 -3.03 21.72
C GLN A 450 -0.40 -1.76 22.43
N THR A 451 -0.62 -1.67 23.74
CA THR A 451 -0.23 -0.49 24.53
C THR A 451 1.27 -0.27 24.59
N ASP A 452 2.09 -1.25 24.20
CA ASP A 452 3.53 -1.13 24.02
C ASP A 452 3.94 -0.65 22.61
N LEU A 453 2.99 -0.59 21.66
CA LEU A 453 3.22 -0.11 20.29
C LEU A 453 2.82 1.36 20.13
N VAL A 454 1.69 1.76 20.72
CA VAL A 454 1.11 3.10 20.55
C VAL A 454 0.46 3.64 21.82
N GLU A 455 0.31 4.96 21.87
CA GLU A 455 -0.47 5.70 22.86
C GLU A 455 -1.57 6.51 22.16
N PRO A 456 -2.87 6.30 22.48
CA PRO A 456 -3.92 7.18 22.00
C PRO A 456 -3.79 8.59 22.58
N VAL A 457 -3.72 9.59 21.69
CA VAL A 457 -3.54 11.01 22.07
C VAL A 457 -4.75 11.88 21.72
N ALA A 458 -5.64 11.41 20.84
CA ALA A 458 -6.94 12.03 20.60
C ALA A 458 -7.99 10.98 20.19
N ARG A 459 -9.25 11.25 20.50
CA ARG A 459 -10.42 10.40 20.19
C ARG A 459 -11.37 11.13 19.26
N PHE A 460 -11.68 10.52 18.11
CA PHE A 460 -12.59 11.03 17.10
C PHE A 460 -13.91 10.25 17.13
N THR A 461 -15.02 10.96 17.30
CA THR A 461 -16.37 10.39 17.22
C THR A 461 -17.08 10.89 15.95
N PRO A 462 -17.42 9.99 15.00
CA PRO A 462 -18.07 10.39 13.76
C PRO A 462 -19.49 10.92 14.01
N ARG A 463 -19.91 11.87 13.17
CA ARG A 463 -21.29 12.43 13.15
C ARG A 463 -21.88 12.36 11.75
N ILE A 464 -21.08 12.60 10.72
CA ILE A 464 -21.44 12.45 9.32
C ILE A 464 -20.46 11.45 8.71
N VAL A 465 -20.97 10.42 8.04
CA VAL A 465 -20.17 9.39 7.39
C VAL A 465 -20.57 9.31 5.92
N LEU A 466 -19.59 9.40 5.03
CA LEU A 466 -19.81 9.30 3.59
C LEU A 466 -18.99 8.15 3.03
N MET A 467 -19.67 7.17 2.44
CA MET A 467 -19.06 5.99 1.83
C MET A 467 -19.69 5.72 0.46
N ALA A 468 -19.09 4.82 -0.30
CA ALA A 468 -19.73 4.30 -1.50
C ALA A 468 -21.00 3.50 -1.15
N ASP A 469 -22.00 3.56 -2.01
CA ASP A 469 -23.15 2.66 -1.97
C ASP A 469 -22.72 1.21 -2.29
N ASP A 470 -23.59 0.24 -1.98
CA ASP A 470 -23.45 -1.15 -2.42
C ASP A 470 -23.34 -1.23 -3.96
N GLY A 471 -22.12 -1.38 -4.48
CA GLY A 471 -21.81 -1.59 -5.89
C GLY A 471 -21.34 -3.01 -6.20
N LYS A 472 -20.99 -3.29 -7.46
CA LYS A 472 -20.24 -4.51 -7.81
C LYS A 472 -18.95 -4.52 -6.96
N SER A 473 -18.68 -5.61 -6.23
CA SER A 473 -17.44 -5.74 -5.46
C SER A 473 -16.23 -5.77 -6.39
N GLU A 474 -15.08 -5.24 -5.92
CA GLU A 474 -13.78 -5.35 -6.60
C GLU A 474 -13.08 -6.71 -6.36
N ASP A 475 -13.75 -7.65 -5.69
CA ASP A 475 -13.25 -8.99 -5.36
C ASP A 475 -13.07 -9.89 -6.61
#